data_AF-A0A0F5ZXU3-F1
#
_entry.id   AF-A0A0F5ZXU3-F1
#
_cell.length_a   1.000
_cell.length_b   1.000
_cell.length_c   1.000
_cell.angle_alpha   90.00
_cell.angle_beta   90.00
_cell.angle_gamma   90.00
#
_symmetry.space_group_name_H-M   'P 1'
#
loop_
_entity.id
_entity.type
_entity.pdbx_description
1 polymer ?
#
loop_
_entity_poly.entity_id
_entity_poly.type
_entity_poly.pdbx_seq_one_letter_code
_entity_poly.pdbx_strand_id
1 'polypeptide(L)'
;MKSLVKLSLSFVAVLVSGCSTINYNVEAKTTFFSQPPLKEVVEVYVGDFMINQGQATTREYLVLQAPVDGFSYDIPAGAYARIGEYKGNPYFSSISSDGLTIGFAAGLIDPPKALHTKKPGEICVTSVSYQSAACYDAPVTVEERTLTGQQSFQQTLIYNGSVGKKINISYREFNDGMARNAFTNNVEYDMNKSNFINYKGARIEVLEFDNTSIKFRVLKHFRNDITVEI
;
A
#
# COMPACT_ATOMS: atom_id res chain seq x y z
N MET A 1 -43.10 5.09 70.43
CA MET A 1 -43.88 5.08 69.15
C MET A 1 -43.20 6.06 68.21
N LYS A 2 -42.67 5.75 67.01
CA LYS A 2 -42.60 4.57 66.15
C LYS A 2 -41.19 4.55 65.52
N SER A 3 -40.66 3.35 65.31
CA SER A 3 -39.29 3.06 64.85
C SER A 3 -38.96 3.70 63.49
N LEU A 4 -37.79 4.34 63.38
CA LEU A 4 -37.19 4.78 62.11
C LEU A 4 -36.57 3.58 61.40
N VAL A 5 -37.17 3.17 60.28
CA VAL A 5 -36.57 2.20 59.36
C VAL A 5 -35.63 2.96 58.42
N LYS A 6 -34.31 2.82 58.64
CA LYS A 6 -33.29 3.30 57.69
C LYS A 6 -33.20 2.31 56.53
N LEU A 7 -33.81 2.65 55.40
CA LEU A 7 -33.68 1.90 54.15
C LEU A 7 -32.29 2.20 53.54
N SER A 8 -31.36 1.27 53.69
CA SER A 8 -30.04 1.33 53.05
C SER A 8 -30.21 1.04 51.56
N LEU A 9 -30.13 2.08 50.73
CA LEU A 9 -30.15 1.97 49.27
C LEU A 9 -28.72 1.60 48.80
N SER A 10 -28.47 0.30 48.59
CA SER A 10 -27.21 -0.17 47.99
C SER A 10 -27.14 0.29 46.53
N PHE A 11 -26.24 1.22 46.25
CA PHE A 11 -25.92 1.72 44.92
C PHE A 11 -25.06 0.68 44.19
N VAL A 12 -25.69 -0.19 43.40
CA VAL A 12 -24.98 -1.13 42.51
C VAL A 12 -24.40 -0.30 41.36
N ALA A 13 -23.10 -0.02 41.42
CA ALA A 13 -22.36 0.60 40.33
C ALA A 13 -22.26 -0.38 39.16
N VAL A 14 -23.08 -0.18 38.14
CA VAL A 14 -22.96 -0.87 36.85
C VAL A 14 -21.71 -0.34 36.17
N LEU A 15 -20.60 -1.08 36.28
CA LEU A 15 -19.39 -0.84 35.50
C LEU A 15 -19.70 -1.20 34.05
N VAL A 16 -19.99 -0.19 33.23
CA VAL A 16 -20.09 -0.35 31.78
C VAL A 16 -18.67 -0.59 31.26
N SER A 17 -18.29 -1.84 31.08
CA SER A 17 -17.10 -2.23 30.33
C SER A 17 -17.35 -1.95 28.85
N GLY A 18 -16.84 -0.82 28.35
CA GLY A 18 -16.85 -0.54 26.92
C GLY A 18 -16.09 -1.64 26.16
N CYS A 19 -16.73 -2.29 25.20
CA CYS A 19 -16.07 -3.22 24.29
C CYS A 19 -14.91 -2.49 23.58
N SER A 20 -13.68 -3.02 23.72
CA SER A 20 -12.55 -2.56 22.93
C SER A 20 -12.82 -2.86 21.47
N THR A 21 -12.83 -1.88 20.58
CA THR A 21 -12.95 -2.10 19.13
C THR A 21 -11.74 -1.51 18.42
N ILE A 22 -11.27 -2.21 17.39
CA ILE A 22 -10.15 -1.72 16.56
C ILE A 22 -10.65 -0.49 15.79
N ASN A 23 -9.91 0.60 15.83
CA ASN A 23 -10.09 1.72 14.93
C ASN A 23 -9.45 1.37 13.59
N TYR A 24 -10.28 1.11 12.58
CA TYR A 24 -9.83 0.69 11.25
C TYR A 24 -9.38 1.87 10.35
N ASN A 25 -9.39 3.10 10.87
CA ASN A 25 -8.90 4.28 10.14
C ASN A 25 -7.37 4.26 10.09
N VAL A 26 -6.80 3.39 9.27
CA VAL A 26 -5.37 3.43 8.92
C VAL A 26 -5.20 4.51 7.88
N GLU A 27 -4.62 5.64 8.27
CA GLU A 27 -4.14 6.64 7.31
C GLU A 27 -2.99 6.00 6.51
N ALA A 28 -3.29 5.53 5.31
CA ALA A 28 -2.25 5.12 4.38
C ALA A 28 -1.46 6.38 3.99
N LYS A 29 -0.15 6.38 4.24
CA LYS A 29 0.71 7.50 3.84
C LYS A 29 0.91 7.44 2.32
N THR A 30 0.06 8.17 1.62
CA THR A 30 0.16 8.36 0.17
C THR A 30 1.17 9.45 -0.11
N THR A 31 2.17 9.12 -0.91
CA THR A 31 3.15 10.07 -1.45
C THR A 31 3.07 10.05 -2.97
N PHE A 32 3.45 11.14 -3.61
CA PHE A 32 3.54 11.21 -5.07
C PHE A 32 5.00 11.08 -5.49
N PHE A 33 5.22 10.59 -6.71
CA PHE A 33 6.53 10.61 -7.33
C PHE A 33 6.41 11.04 -8.79
N SER A 34 7.48 11.64 -9.30
CA SER A 34 7.58 12.10 -10.69
C SER A 34 9.00 11.92 -11.15
N GLN A 35 9.20 11.06 -12.14
CA GLN A 35 10.51 10.74 -12.69
C GLN A 35 10.46 10.81 -14.22
N PRO A 36 11.54 11.30 -14.86
CA PRO A 36 12.70 11.97 -14.26
C PRO A 36 12.36 13.40 -13.77
N PRO A 37 13.22 14.05 -12.97
CA PRO A 37 13.06 15.45 -12.59
C PRO A 37 12.91 16.39 -13.79
N LEU A 38 12.22 17.52 -13.58
CA LEU A 38 12.03 18.50 -14.64
C LEU A 38 13.37 19.10 -15.09
N LYS A 39 13.51 19.29 -16.40
CA LYS A 39 14.66 19.92 -17.10
C LYS A 39 15.98 19.15 -16.99
N GLU A 40 16.03 18.06 -16.24
CA GLU A 40 17.19 17.17 -16.23
C GLU A 40 17.30 16.43 -17.57
N VAL A 41 18.53 16.30 -18.07
CA VAL A 41 18.81 15.53 -19.28
C VAL A 41 19.07 14.09 -18.89
N VAL A 42 18.20 13.20 -19.34
CA VAL A 42 18.28 11.76 -19.08
C VAL A 42 18.35 10.98 -20.39
N GLU A 43 18.99 9.82 -20.33
CA GLU A 43 19.08 8.85 -21.42
C GLU A 43 18.45 7.54 -20.96
N VAL A 44 17.55 6.99 -21.77
CA VAL A 44 16.87 5.72 -21.50
C VAL A 44 16.88 4.82 -22.73
N TYR A 45 16.73 3.51 -22.53
CA TYR A 45 16.76 2.53 -23.60
C TYR A 45 15.36 2.06 -24.02
N VAL A 46 15.28 1.30 -25.11
CA VAL A 46 14.01 0.69 -25.55
C VAL A 46 13.43 -0.20 -24.44
N GLY A 47 12.16 0.05 -24.10
CA GLY A 47 11.44 -0.62 -23.02
C GLY A 47 11.44 0.15 -21.70
N ASP A 48 12.32 1.15 -21.54
CA ASP A 48 12.42 1.95 -20.33
C ASP A 48 11.39 3.08 -20.29
N PHE A 49 11.13 3.58 -19.08
CA PHE A 49 10.24 4.71 -18.86
C PHE A 49 10.92 6.02 -19.21
N MET A 50 10.34 6.73 -20.17
CA MET A 50 10.64 8.14 -20.43
C MET A 50 10.04 9.04 -19.34
N ILE A 51 8.82 8.72 -18.89
CA ILE A 51 8.19 9.37 -17.73
C ILE A 51 7.51 8.29 -16.90
N ASN A 52 7.65 8.37 -15.59
CA ASN A 52 6.92 7.58 -14.61
C ASN A 52 6.41 8.51 -13.50
N GLN A 53 5.10 8.72 -13.45
CA GLN A 53 4.45 9.58 -12.46
C GLN A 53 3.31 8.83 -11.80
N GLY A 54 3.19 8.90 -10.47
CA GLY A 54 2.14 8.17 -9.77
C GLY A 54 2.10 8.40 -8.27
N GLN A 55 1.33 7.54 -7.62
CA GLN A 55 1.19 7.46 -6.17
C GLN A 55 1.92 6.25 -5.62
N ALA A 56 2.60 6.47 -4.51
CA ALA A 56 3.24 5.45 -3.71
C ALA A 56 2.54 5.39 -2.36
N THR A 57 2.00 4.22 -2.02
CA THR A 57 1.28 4.02 -0.75
C THR A 57 2.19 3.28 0.20
N THR A 58 2.56 3.93 1.30
CA THR A 58 3.33 3.27 2.36
C THR A 58 2.39 2.65 3.36
N ARG A 59 2.58 1.35 3.61
CA ARG A 59 1.82 0.58 4.60
C ARG A 59 2.78 -0.16 5.54
N GLU A 60 2.40 -0.25 6.79
CA GLU A 60 3.12 -1.07 7.77
C GLU A 60 2.66 -2.52 7.67
N TYR A 61 3.61 -3.43 7.85
CA TYR A 61 3.41 -4.87 7.88
C TYR A 61 4.05 -5.45 9.13
N LEU A 62 3.34 -6.34 9.81
CA LEU A 62 3.93 -7.27 10.76
C LEU A 62 4.46 -8.46 9.99
N VAL A 63 5.76 -8.70 10.07
CA VAL A 63 6.46 -9.78 9.38
C VAL A 63 6.80 -10.87 10.38
N LEU A 64 6.24 -12.05 10.15
CA LEU A 64 6.51 -13.27 10.89
C LEU A 64 7.42 -14.16 10.04
N GLN A 65 8.65 -14.37 10.50
CA GLN A 65 9.70 -15.05 9.73
C GLN A 65 9.53 -16.57 9.66
N ALA A 66 8.92 -17.17 10.68
CA ALA A 66 8.68 -18.61 10.78
C ALA A 66 7.24 -18.86 11.26
N PRO A 67 6.57 -19.93 10.81
CA PRO A 67 5.21 -20.20 11.22
C PRO A 67 5.14 -20.50 12.72
N VAL A 68 4.03 -20.14 13.33
CA VAL A 68 3.68 -20.52 14.71
C VAL A 68 2.69 -21.67 14.63
N ASP A 69 3.08 -22.82 15.18
CA ASP A 69 2.19 -23.96 15.46
C ASP A 69 1.76 -23.84 16.92
N GLY A 70 0.53 -23.38 17.13
CA GLY A 70 0.04 -22.94 18.42
C GLY A 70 -1.17 -23.75 18.87
N PHE A 71 -1.31 -23.96 20.19
CA PHE A 71 -2.40 -24.78 20.73
C PHE A 71 -3.82 -24.38 20.28
N SER A 72 -4.06 -23.09 20.02
CA SER A 72 -5.36 -22.55 19.60
C SER A 72 -5.36 -22.04 18.17
N TYR A 73 -4.22 -21.56 17.69
CA TYR A 73 -4.09 -20.93 16.38
C TYR A 73 -2.76 -21.29 15.74
N ASP A 74 -2.82 -21.61 14.44
CA ASP A 74 -1.65 -21.80 13.59
C ASP A 74 -1.48 -20.57 12.70
N ILE A 75 -0.36 -19.85 12.87
CA ILE A 75 -0.09 -18.61 12.16
C ILE A 75 0.98 -18.89 11.10
N PRO A 76 0.66 -18.85 9.80
CA PRO A 76 1.64 -19.01 8.73
C PRO A 76 2.75 -17.94 8.80
N ALA A 77 3.96 -18.28 8.35
CA ALA A 77 4.96 -17.25 8.09
C ALA A 77 4.46 -16.31 6.98
N GLY A 78 4.83 -15.02 7.07
CA GLY A 78 4.46 -14.04 6.07
C GLY A 78 4.33 -12.62 6.62
N ALA A 79 3.88 -11.72 5.74
CA ALA A 79 3.65 -10.32 6.07
C ALA A 79 2.15 -10.03 6.19
N TYR A 80 1.75 -9.38 7.27
CA TYR A 80 0.37 -9.05 7.60
C TYR A 80 0.20 -7.54 7.63
N ALA A 81 -0.64 -7.00 6.73
CA ALA A 81 -0.84 -5.55 6.60
C ALA A 81 -1.50 -4.96 7.85
N ARG A 82 -1.10 -3.75 8.27
CA ARG A 82 -1.80 -2.99 9.31
C ARG A 82 -3.24 -2.71 8.87
N ILE A 83 -4.19 -3.00 9.75
CA ILE A 83 -5.63 -2.81 9.52
C ILE A 83 -6.24 -1.79 10.48
N GLY A 84 -5.51 -1.37 11.51
CA GLY A 84 -6.01 -0.39 12.45
C GLY A 84 -5.10 -0.17 13.64
N GLU A 85 -5.69 0.41 14.68
CA GLU A 85 -5.08 0.56 15.98
C GLU A 85 -6.11 0.50 17.10
N TYR A 86 -5.64 0.23 18.31
CA TYR A 86 -6.42 0.40 19.54
C TYR A 86 -5.53 0.91 20.67
N LYS A 87 -5.89 2.06 21.25
CA LYS A 87 -5.12 2.73 22.31
C LYS A 87 -3.63 2.92 21.95
N GLY A 88 -3.35 3.29 20.70
CA GLY A 88 -2.00 3.50 20.18
C GLY A 88 -1.23 2.22 19.82
N ASN A 89 -1.80 1.02 20.03
CA ASN A 89 -1.17 -0.23 19.59
C ASN A 89 -1.65 -0.58 18.17
N PRO A 90 -0.74 -0.90 17.23
CA PRO A 90 -1.11 -1.29 15.88
C PRO A 90 -1.73 -2.69 15.84
N TYR A 91 -2.73 -2.87 14.98
CA TYR A 91 -3.36 -4.16 14.70
C TYR A 91 -3.19 -4.50 13.22
N PHE A 92 -2.93 -5.78 12.95
CA PHE A 92 -2.60 -6.32 11.65
C PHE A 92 -3.63 -7.37 11.20
N SER A 93 -3.71 -7.58 9.90
CA SER A 93 -4.62 -8.54 9.26
C SER A 93 -4.46 -9.96 9.82
N SER A 94 -5.53 -10.76 9.86
CA SER A 94 -5.46 -12.21 10.10
C SER A 94 -5.20 -13.02 8.83
N ILE A 95 -5.00 -12.35 7.69
CA ILE A 95 -4.69 -12.91 6.38
C ILE A 95 -3.35 -12.33 5.93
N SER A 96 -2.42 -13.20 5.51
CA SER A 96 -1.11 -12.78 5.02
C SER A 96 -1.23 -12.10 3.64
N SER A 97 -0.16 -11.41 3.24
CA SER A 97 -0.07 -10.77 1.92
C SER A 97 -0.17 -11.76 0.76
N ASP A 98 0.16 -13.03 1.00
CA ASP A 98 0.05 -14.14 0.03
C ASP A 98 -1.32 -14.83 0.08
N GLY A 99 -2.26 -14.33 0.91
CA GLY A 99 -3.61 -14.85 1.03
C GLY A 99 -3.77 -16.05 1.98
N LEU A 100 -2.76 -16.38 2.78
CA LEU A 100 -2.84 -17.46 3.76
C LEU A 100 -3.61 -17.00 5.00
N THR A 101 -4.52 -17.84 5.50
CA THR A 101 -5.33 -17.56 6.69
C THR A 101 -4.78 -18.26 7.93
N ILE A 102 -4.97 -17.67 9.11
CA ILE A 102 -4.65 -18.31 10.39
C ILE A 102 -5.56 -19.53 10.60
N GLY A 103 -4.95 -20.69 10.88
CA GLY A 103 -5.65 -21.93 11.19
C GLY A 103 -6.21 -21.92 12.61
N PHE A 104 -7.39 -22.53 12.81
CA PHE A 104 -8.03 -22.70 14.12
C PHE A 104 -9.08 -23.81 14.07
N ALA A 105 -9.40 -24.41 15.22
CA ALA A 105 -10.45 -25.43 15.34
C ALA A 105 -11.86 -24.79 15.41
N ALA A 106 -12.53 -24.69 14.27
CA ALA A 106 -13.88 -24.10 14.19
C ALA A 106 -14.89 -24.81 15.11
N GLY A 107 -15.67 -24.03 15.86
CA GLY A 107 -16.66 -24.55 16.82
C GLY A 107 -16.10 -24.79 18.23
N LEU A 108 -14.77 -24.77 18.41
CA LEU A 108 -14.10 -24.83 19.70
C LEU A 108 -13.33 -23.54 20.02
N ILE A 109 -12.70 -22.95 19.01
CA ILE A 109 -11.89 -21.73 19.13
C ILE A 109 -12.56 -20.60 18.34
N ASP A 110 -12.59 -19.41 18.92
CA ASP A 110 -13.14 -18.23 18.26
C ASP A 110 -12.33 -17.88 17.00
N PRO A 111 -12.97 -17.46 15.90
CA PRO A 111 -12.26 -17.07 14.69
C PRO A 111 -11.27 -15.91 14.92
N PRO A 112 -10.08 -15.95 14.27
CA PRO A 112 -9.10 -14.89 14.36
C PRO A 112 -9.55 -13.66 13.58
N LYS A 113 -9.60 -12.51 14.25
CA LYS A 113 -9.99 -11.23 13.66
C LYS A 113 -8.80 -10.37 13.26
N ALA A 114 -7.75 -10.37 14.08
CA ALA A 114 -6.56 -9.53 13.87
C ALA A 114 -5.35 -10.09 14.63
N LEU A 115 -4.17 -9.61 14.27
CA LEU A 115 -2.92 -9.83 14.98
C LEU A 115 -2.48 -8.53 15.68
N HIS A 116 -1.83 -8.64 16.83
CA HIS A 116 -1.17 -7.51 17.50
C HIS A 116 0.01 -8.01 18.33
N THR A 117 0.85 -7.09 18.79
CA THR A 117 1.98 -7.40 19.68
C THR A 117 1.76 -6.70 21.01
N LYS A 118 1.87 -7.40 22.16
CA LYS A 118 1.84 -6.75 23.48
C LYS A 118 3.23 -6.39 23.99
N LYS A 119 4.24 -7.19 23.61
CA LYS A 119 5.65 -7.00 23.94
C LYS A 119 6.52 -7.41 22.74
N PRO A 120 7.79 -6.96 22.68
CA PRO A 120 8.72 -7.40 21.65
C PRO A 120 8.88 -8.93 21.64
N GLY A 121 8.92 -9.53 20.45
CA GLY A 121 9.10 -10.98 20.29
C GLY A 121 7.87 -11.84 20.62
N GLU A 122 6.68 -11.24 20.66
CA GLU A 122 5.41 -11.95 20.84
C GLU A 122 4.41 -11.54 19.77
N ILE A 123 3.60 -12.49 19.33
CA ILE A 123 2.45 -12.27 18.46
C ILE A 123 1.18 -12.78 19.13
N CYS A 124 0.14 -11.94 19.16
CA CYS A 124 -1.14 -12.24 19.77
C CYS A 124 -2.26 -12.25 18.73
N VAL A 125 -3.15 -13.24 18.82
CA VAL A 125 -4.38 -13.32 18.06
C VAL A 125 -5.49 -12.60 18.84
N THR A 126 -6.19 -11.71 18.16
CA THR A 126 -7.42 -11.07 18.63
C THR A 126 -8.59 -11.81 18.01
N SER A 127 -9.54 -12.30 18.81
CA SER A 127 -10.73 -12.96 18.26
C SER A 127 -11.81 -11.98 17.83
N VAL A 128 -12.88 -12.48 17.22
CA VAL A 128 -14.07 -11.70 16.86
C VAL A 128 -14.75 -10.99 18.04
N SER A 129 -14.47 -11.41 19.27
CA SER A 129 -14.89 -10.72 20.51
C SER A 129 -14.10 -9.43 20.79
N TYR A 130 -13.09 -9.12 19.96
CA TYR A 130 -12.11 -8.04 20.14
C TYR A 130 -11.25 -8.15 21.39
N GLN A 131 -11.20 -9.35 21.99
CA GLN A 131 -10.28 -9.67 23.07
C GLN A 131 -9.08 -10.45 22.53
N SER A 132 -7.95 -10.33 23.22
CA SER A 132 -6.78 -11.16 22.94
C SER A 132 -7.10 -12.59 23.35
N ALA A 133 -7.11 -13.50 22.38
CA ALA A 133 -7.49 -14.90 22.56
C ALA A 133 -6.28 -15.78 22.93
N ALA A 134 -5.16 -15.60 22.23
CA ALA A 134 -3.91 -16.31 22.52
C ALA A 134 -2.70 -15.45 22.12
N CYS A 135 -1.56 -15.71 22.74
CA CYS A 135 -0.28 -15.10 22.43
C CYS A 135 0.81 -16.16 22.37
N TYR A 136 1.76 -15.97 21.46
CA TYR A 136 2.86 -16.90 21.20
C TYR A 136 4.17 -16.11 21.12
N ASP A 137 5.22 -16.64 21.73
CA ASP A 137 6.56 -16.08 21.57
C ASP A 137 7.05 -16.38 20.14
N ALA A 138 7.23 -15.34 19.34
CA ALA A 138 7.63 -15.44 17.95
C ALA A 138 8.40 -14.17 17.54
N PRO A 139 9.56 -14.31 16.87
CA PRO A 139 10.28 -13.15 16.37
C PRO A 139 9.47 -12.48 15.25
N VAL A 140 8.93 -11.31 15.55
CA VAL A 140 8.16 -10.47 14.62
C VAL A 140 8.83 -9.12 14.45
N THR A 141 8.83 -8.61 13.23
CA THR A 141 9.28 -7.25 12.90
C THR A 141 8.12 -6.45 12.34
N VAL A 142 8.11 -5.14 12.61
CA VAL A 142 7.21 -4.21 11.93
C VAL A 142 8.03 -3.46 10.88
N GLU A 143 7.62 -3.56 9.63
CA GLU A 143 8.30 -2.97 8.48
C GLU A 143 7.34 -2.07 7.70
N GLU A 144 7.82 -0.89 7.30
CA GLU A 144 7.13 -0.06 6.31
C GLU A 144 7.48 -0.56 4.91
N ARG A 145 6.45 -0.80 4.09
CA ARG A 145 6.61 -1.13 2.67
C ARG A 145 5.91 -0.07 1.83
N THR A 146 6.68 0.57 0.96
CA THR A 146 6.15 1.48 -0.05
C THR A 146 5.75 0.67 -1.27
N LEU A 147 4.45 0.59 -1.53
CA LEU A 147 3.90 -0.06 -2.70
C LEU A 147 3.73 0.96 -3.82
N THR A 148 4.46 0.74 -4.92
CA THR A 148 4.32 1.44 -6.20
C THR A 148 3.88 0.42 -7.24
N GLY A 149 2.76 0.62 -7.92
CA GLY A 149 2.36 -0.29 -9.01
C GLY A 149 0.86 -0.31 -9.27
N GLN A 150 0.38 -1.34 -9.96
CA GLN A 150 -1.00 -1.47 -10.48
C GLN A 150 -2.13 -1.30 -9.42
N GLN A 151 -1.79 -1.38 -8.14
CA GLN A 151 -2.69 -1.17 -7.01
C GLN A 151 -2.82 0.31 -6.60
N SER A 152 -2.00 1.20 -7.16
CA SER A 152 -2.06 2.65 -6.99
C SER A 152 -2.10 3.35 -8.36
N PHE A 153 -2.55 4.61 -8.37
CA PHE A 153 -2.58 5.41 -9.60
C PHE A 153 -1.16 5.60 -10.17
N GLN A 154 -0.97 5.27 -11.45
CA GLN A 154 0.32 5.43 -12.12
C GLN A 154 0.14 5.69 -13.63
N GLN A 155 0.96 6.60 -14.17
CA GLN A 155 1.03 6.96 -15.59
C GLN A 155 2.48 6.84 -16.08
N THR A 156 2.68 6.17 -17.21
CA THR A 156 4.00 5.95 -17.79
C THR A 156 4.03 6.26 -19.28
N LEU A 157 5.13 6.85 -19.74
CA LEU A 157 5.53 6.88 -21.15
C LEU A 157 6.77 6.01 -21.30
N ILE A 158 6.78 5.16 -22.32
CA ILE A 158 7.81 4.14 -22.55
C ILE A 158 8.39 4.36 -23.94
N TYR A 159 9.71 4.33 -24.05
CA TYR A 159 10.37 4.40 -25.35
C TYR A 159 10.32 3.04 -26.06
N ASN A 160 9.80 2.98 -27.28
CA ASN A 160 9.72 1.74 -28.07
C ASN A 160 10.72 1.73 -29.25
N GLY A 161 11.65 2.69 -29.30
CA GLY A 161 12.58 2.83 -30.41
C GLY A 161 12.10 3.80 -31.48
N SER A 162 12.83 3.83 -32.60
CA SER A 162 12.59 4.73 -33.70
C SER A 162 12.78 4.06 -35.06
N VAL A 163 12.10 4.58 -36.07
CA VAL A 163 12.27 4.20 -37.48
C VAL A 163 12.47 5.47 -38.29
N GLY A 164 13.68 5.66 -38.81
CA GLY A 164 14.07 6.87 -39.50
C GLY A 164 14.03 8.09 -38.56
N LYS A 165 13.15 9.05 -38.85
CA LYS A 165 12.94 10.25 -38.01
C LYS A 165 11.70 10.17 -37.13
N LYS A 166 11.11 8.98 -37.01
CA LYS A 166 9.89 8.78 -36.23
C LYS A 166 10.18 8.00 -34.96
N ILE A 167 9.78 8.55 -33.83
CA ILE A 167 9.88 7.91 -32.51
C ILE A 167 8.57 7.19 -32.22
N ASN A 168 8.66 5.97 -31.70
CA ASN A 168 7.53 5.20 -31.19
C ASN A 168 7.55 5.21 -29.66
N ILE A 169 6.41 5.50 -29.04
CA ILE A 169 6.24 5.46 -27.59
C ILE A 169 4.99 4.69 -27.20
N SER A 170 5.03 3.98 -26.07
CA SER A 170 3.84 3.45 -25.41
C SER A 170 3.44 4.35 -24.26
N TYR A 171 2.15 4.56 -24.08
CA TYR A 171 1.58 5.08 -22.84
C TYR A 171 0.91 3.96 -22.07
N ARG A 172 1.07 3.91 -20.74
CA ARG A 172 0.27 3.03 -19.86
C ARG A 172 -0.23 3.79 -18.64
N GLU A 173 -1.50 3.55 -18.27
CA GLU A 173 -2.13 4.09 -17.07
C GLU A 173 -2.78 2.97 -16.24
N PHE A 174 -2.57 3.02 -14.92
CA PHE A 174 -3.15 2.13 -13.92
C PHE A 174 -4.03 2.94 -12.96
N ASN A 175 -5.19 2.37 -12.61
CA ASN A 175 -6.10 2.95 -11.62
C ASN A 175 -6.80 1.82 -10.83
N ASP A 176 -6.56 1.80 -9.52
CA ASP A 176 -7.28 1.02 -8.49
C ASP A 176 -7.64 -0.43 -8.81
N GLY A 177 -6.65 -1.30 -9.07
CA GLY A 177 -6.68 -2.74 -8.79
C GLY A 177 -7.75 -3.62 -9.43
N MET A 178 -8.78 -3.07 -10.07
CA MET A 178 -9.68 -3.79 -10.96
C MET A 178 -8.99 -3.90 -12.31
N ALA A 179 -8.96 -5.12 -12.83
CA ALA A 179 -8.41 -5.50 -14.14
C ALA A 179 -9.15 -4.82 -15.31
N ARG A 180 -9.20 -3.49 -15.34
CA ARG A 180 -9.22 -2.74 -16.59
C ARG A 180 -7.83 -2.92 -17.16
N ASN A 181 -7.75 -3.55 -18.33
CA ASN A 181 -6.53 -3.60 -19.12
C ASN A 181 -5.84 -2.25 -19.02
N ALA A 182 -4.57 -2.23 -18.57
CA ALA A 182 -3.78 -1.00 -18.53
C ALA A 182 -3.99 -0.28 -19.86
N PHE A 183 -4.50 0.95 -19.83
CA PHE A 183 -4.82 1.68 -21.06
C PHE A 183 -3.51 1.88 -21.81
N THR A 184 -3.27 1.02 -22.80
CA THR A 184 -2.01 0.98 -23.53
C THR A 184 -2.24 1.57 -24.90
N ASN A 185 -1.58 2.69 -25.18
CA ASN A 185 -1.64 3.33 -26.50
C ASN A 185 -0.23 3.44 -27.06
N ASN A 186 -0.05 2.98 -28.29
CA ASN A 186 1.20 3.18 -29.03
C ASN A 186 1.02 4.40 -29.93
N VAL A 187 1.99 5.32 -29.89
CA VAL A 187 1.93 6.59 -30.60
C VAL A 187 3.25 6.83 -31.32
N GLU A 188 3.15 7.42 -32.50
CA GLU A 188 4.29 7.77 -33.34
C GLU A 188 4.42 9.29 -33.45
N TYR A 189 5.65 9.81 -33.28
CA TYR A 189 5.97 11.23 -33.43
C TYR A 189 7.05 11.43 -34.49
N ASP A 190 6.77 12.29 -35.46
CA ASP A 190 7.71 12.67 -36.52
C ASP A 190 8.61 13.83 -36.08
N MET A 191 9.89 13.52 -35.83
CA MET A 191 10.88 14.47 -35.34
C MET A 191 11.33 15.49 -36.39
N ASN A 192 10.93 15.35 -37.66
CA ASN A 192 11.14 16.42 -38.65
C ASN A 192 10.20 17.61 -38.42
N LYS A 193 9.06 17.40 -37.77
CA LYS A 193 8.07 18.45 -37.52
C LYS A 193 8.34 19.20 -36.22
N SER A 194 8.85 18.51 -35.22
CA SER A 194 9.14 19.06 -33.90
C SER A 194 10.04 18.12 -33.12
N ASN A 195 10.96 18.67 -32.32
CA ASN A 195 11.71 17.92 -31.31
C ASN A 195 10.93 17.75 -29.99
N PHE A 196 9.64 18.12 -29.95
CA PHE A 196 8.80 17.97 -28.76
C PHE A 196 7.82 16.81 -28.89
N ILE A 197 7.75 16.02 -27.83
CA ILE A 197 6.69 15.04 -27.62
C ILE A 197 5.70 15.64 -26.61
N ASN A 198 4.44 15.81 -27.03
CA ASN A 198 3.34 16.25 -26.17
C ASN A 198 2.30 15.13 -26.12
N TYR A 199 2.09 14.54 -24.95
CA TYR A 199 1.13 13.46 -24.78
C TYR A 199 0.49 13.50 -23.40
N LYS A 200 -0.85 13.44 -23.32
CA LYS A 200 -1.62 13.41 -22.06
C LYS A 200 -1.17 14.46 -21.02
N GLY A 201 -0.84 15.66 -21.49
CA GLY A 201 -0.40 16.78 -20.63
C GLY A 201 1.09 16.84 -20.35
N ALA A 202 1.82 15.74 -20.54
CA ALA A 202 3.27 15.72 -20.47
C ALA A 202 3.90 16.37 -21.71
N ARG A 203 5.05 17.02 -21.50
CA ARG A 203 5.85 17.65 -22.54
C ARG A 203 7.31 17.30 -22.35
N ILE A 204 7.90 16.72 -23.38
CA ILE A 204 9.28 16.28 -23.44
C ILE A 204 9.98 16.99 -24.59
N GLU A 205 11.20 17.42 -24.38
CA GLU A 205 12.10 17.84 -25.45
C GLU A 205 13.12 16.75 -25.73
N VAL A 206 13.10 16.24 -26.96
CA VAL A 206 14.04 15.24 -27.45
C VAL A 206 15.32 15.95 -27.90
N LEU A 207 16.45 15.43 -27.44
CA LEU A 207 17.79 15.95 -27.75
C LEU A 207 18.49 15.02 -28.76
N GLU A 208 18.40 13.72 -28.54
CA GLU A 208 19.00 12.69 -29.39
C GLU A 208 18.18 11.40 -29.29
N PHE A 209 18.12 10.60 -30.35
CA PHE A 209 17.44 9.31 -30.33
C PHE A 209 17.95 8.41 -31.46
N ASP A 210 17.89 7.10 -31.23
CA ASP A 210 18.12 6.06 -32.23
C ASP A 210 17.19 4.86 -32.00
N ASN A 211 17.40 3.72 -32.66
CA ASN A 211 16.54 2.55 -32.48
C ASN A 211 16.77 1.80 -31.14
N THR A 212 17.69 2.25 -30.29
CA THR A 212 18.10 1.62 -29.02
C THR A 212 17.94 2.53 -27.81
N SER A 213 18.07 3.85 -27.97
CA SER A 213 18.10 4.83 -26.89
C SER A 213 17.45 6.16 -27.27
N ILE A 214 17.12 6.94 -26.25
CA ILE A 214 16.64 8.32 -26.39
C ILE A 214 17.18 9.19 -25.24
N LYS A 215 17.74 10.35 -25.60
CA LYS A 215 18.17 11.41 -24.69
C LYS A 215 17.20 12.58 -24.77
N PHE A 216 16.67 12.99 -23.62
CA PHE A 216 15.61 13.98 -23.56
C PHE A 216 15.62 14.72 -22.21
N ARG A 217 14.79 15.77 -22.12
CA ARG A 217 14.44 16.40 -20.84
C ARG A 217 12.94 16.57 -20.71
N VAL A 218 12.41 16.35 -19.51
CA VAL A 218 10.99 16.56 -19.22
C VAL A 218 10.76 18.03 -18.90
N LEU A 219 9.90 18.68 -19.68
CA LEU A 219 9.49 20.06 -19.42
C LEU A 219 8.22 20.13 -18.59
N LYS A 220 7.39 19.08 -18.66
CA LYS A 220 6.17 18.96 -17.88
C LYS A 220 5.78 17.48 -17.74
N HIS A 221 5.41 17.06 -16.54
CA HIS A 221 4.81 15.75 -16.29
C HIS A 221 3.33 15.71 -16.71
N PHE A 222 2.67 14.54 -16.63
CA PHE A 222 1.26 14.42 -17.04
C PHE A 222 0.34 15.32 -16.22
N ARG A 223 0.60 15.40 -14.92
CA ARG A 223 -0.24 16.06 -13.93
C ARG A 223 0.56 16.98 -13.03
N ASN A 224 0.21 18.26 -13.02
CA ASN A 224 0.88 19.28 -12.20
C ASN A 224 0.55 19.17 -10.72
N ASP A 225 -0.66 18.70 -10.38
CA ASP A 225 -1.15 18.60 -9.00
C ASP A 225 -0.45 17.51 -8.18
N ILE A 226 0.30 16.63 -8.84
CA ILE A 226 1.08 15.55 -8.23
C ILE A 226 2.53 15.54 -8.70
N THR A 227 2.96 16.58 -9.42
CA THR A 227 4.37 16.72 -9.80
C THR A 227 5.19 16.96 -8.55
N VAL A 228 6.23 16.15 -8.38
CA VAL A 228 7.26 16.41 -7.37
C VAL A 228 8.46 17.01 -8.08
N GLU A 229 8.77 18.26 -7.74
CA GLU A 229 10.02 18.89 -8.12
C GLU A 229 11.08 18.45 -7.11
N ILE A 230 12.08 17.71 -7.58
CA ILE A 230 13.21 17.21 -6.79
C ILE A 230 14.42 18.08 -7.11
#